data_AF-A0A1J3EFY5-F1
#
_entry.id   AF-A0A1J3EFY5-F1
#
_cell.length_a   1.000
_cell.length_b   1.000
_cell.length_c   1.000
_cell.angle_alpha   90.00
_cell.angle_beta   90.00
_cell.angle_gamma   90.00
#
_symmetry.space_group_name_H-M   'P 1'
#
loop_
_entity.id
_entity.type
_entity.pdbx_description
1 polymer ?
#
loop_
_entity_poly.entity_id
_entity_poly.type
_entity_poly.pdbx_seq_one_letter_code
_entity_poly.pdbx_strand_id
1 'polypeptide(L)'
;GFVPRNNTEWSARNWSNGCVRRAPLRCERQSNVTSSNGGGGKADGFLKLQKMKVPFSAERSQANEQDCPKVCLDNCSCTAYAY
;
A
#
# COMPACT_ATOMS: atom_id res chain seq x y z
N GLY A 1 2.60 -7.16 4.17
CA GLY A 1 1.96 -6.96 5.49
C GLY A 1 2.55 -5.74 6.17
N PHE A 2 2.06 -5.42 7.37
CA PHE A 2 2.41 -4.21 8.13
C PHE A 2 3.09 -4.55 9.47
N VAL A 3 3.83 -3.58 10.03
CA VAL A 3 4.44 -3.65 11.36
C VAL A 3 4.13 -2.35 12.13
N PRO A 4 4.09 -2.36 13.47
CA PRO A 4 3.89 -1.14 14.25
C PRO A 4 4.94 -0.09 13.90
N ARG A 5 4.54 1.18 13.83
CA ARG A 5 5.50 2.28 13.65
C ARG A 5 6.41 2.42 14.88
N ASN A 6 5.86 2.20 16.08
CA ASN A 6 6.57 2.24 17.35
C ASN A 6 6.19 1.03 18.21
N ASN A 7 7.12 0.10 18.43
CA ASN A 7 6.87 -1.12 19.21
C ASN A 7 6.67 -0.85 20.71
N THR A 8 7.30 0.18 21.27
CA THR A 8 7.17 0.54 22.69
C THR A 8 5.76 1.04 22.97
N GLU A 9 5.27 1.98 22.16
CA GLU A 9 3.89 2.48 22.26
C GLU A 9 2.87 1.37 22.02
N TRP A 10 3.09 0.54 20.98
CA TRP A 10 2.21 -0.57 20.66
C TRP A 10 2.07 -1.54 21.83
N SER A 11 3.18 -1.85 22.51
CA SER A 11 3.21 -2.72 23.69
C SER A 11 2.52 -2.08 24.90
N ALA A 12 2.58 -0.75 25.00
CA ALA A 12 1.84 0.05 25.99
C ALA A 12 0.36 0.30 25.61
N ARG A 13 -0.17 -0.37 24.57
CA ARG A 13 -1.54 -0.20 24.03
C ARG A 13 -1.83 1.20 23.48
N ASN A 14 -0.80 1.95 23.15
CA ASN A 14 -0.91 3.20 22.40
C ASN A 14 -0.71 2.90 20.90
N TRP A 15 -1.80 2.90 20.14
CA TRP A 15 -1.79 2.60 18.69
C TRP A 15 -1.96 3.85 17.80
N SER A 16 -1.86 5.05 18.38
CA SER A 16 -2.11 6.32 17.69
C SER A 16 -1.19 6.53 16.48
N ASN A 17 0.06 6.07 16.56
CA ASN A 17 1.03 6.12 15.46
C ASN A 17 0.80 5.06 14.35
N GLY A 18 -0.12 4.13 14.57
CA GLY A 18 -0.50 3.10 13.62
C GLY A 18 0.65 2.21 13.18
N CYS A 19 0.63 1.85 11.89
CA CYS A 19 1.53 0.86 11.29
C CYS A 19 2.21 1.41 10.03
N VAL A 20 3.31 0.77 9.65
CA VAL A 20 4.03 1.00 8.40
C VAL A 20 4.16 -0.32 7.61
N ARG A 21 4.37 -0.23 6.30
CA ARG A 21 4.57 -1.43 5.46
C ARG A 21 5.86 -2.12 5.90
N ARG A 22 5.82 -3.46 5.97
CA ARG A 22 7.01 -4.28 6.28
C ARG A 22 8.03 -4.27 5.15
N ALA A 23 7.56 -4.18 3.90
CA ALA A 23 8.38 -4.19 2.70
C ALA A 23 7.97 -3.02 1.79
N PRO A 24 8.94 -2.36 1.13
CA PRO A 24 8.68 -1.21 0.27
C PRO A 24 8.01 -1.60 -1.04
N LEU A 25 7.18 -0.70 -1.57
CA LEU A 25 6.52 -0.85 -2.87
C LEU A 25 7.51 -0.73 -4.03
N ARG A 26 7.12 -1.15 -5.23
CA ARG A 26 7.97 -1.02 -6.43
C ARG A 26 8.35 0.43 -6.71
N CYS A 27 7.40 1.35 -6.61
CA CYS A 27 7.65 2.77 -6.84
C CYS A 27 8.71 3.34 -5.88
N GLU A 28 8.66 2.96 -4.60
CA GLU A 28 9.65 3.37 -3.59
C GLU A 28 11.02 2.73 -3.83
N ARG A 29 11.05 1.51 -4.37
CA ARG A 29 12.30 0.83 -4.75
C ARG A 29 12.96 1.47 -5.97
N GLN A 30 12.16 1.93 -6.94
CA GLN A 30 12.65 2.52 -8.18
C GLN A 30 13.13 3.96 -8.00
N SER A 31 12.51 4.75 -7.12
CA SER A 31 12.94 6.13 -6.83
C SER A 31 14.33 6.23 -6.21
N ASN A 32 14.81 5.14 -5.58
CA ASN A 32 16.10 5.10 -4.88
C ASN A 32 17.25 4.54 -5.75
N VAL A 33 17.01 4.21 -7.02
CA VAL A 33 18.02 3.62 -7.92
C VAL A 33 18.33 4.58 -9.07
N THR A 34 19.50 5.23 -9.02
CA THR A 34 20.08 6.09 -10.07
C THR A 34 20.66 5.30 -11.26
N SER A 35 20.22 4.06 -11.49
CA SER A 35 20.76 3.26 -12.59
C SER A 35 19.71 2.40 -13.27
N SER A 36 19.62 2.64 -14.57
CA SER A 36 18.85 1.98 -15.60
C SER A 36 19.24 0.51 -15.81
N ASN A 37 19.11 -0.32 -14.79
CA ASN A 37 19.15 -1.77 -14.93
C ASN A 37 17.89 -2.34 -14.29
N GLY A 38 16.99 -2.85 -15.14
CA GLY A 38 15.67 -3.36 -14.80
C GLY A 38 15.71 -4.53 -13.81
N GLY A 39 15.96 -4.23 -12.53
CA GLY A 39 15.96 -5.18 -11.44
C GLY A 39 14.55 -5.71 -11.21
N GLY A 40 14.35 -6.97 -11.61
CA GLY A 40 13.14 -7.77 -11.42
C GLY A 40 12.78 -7.99 -9.95
N GLY A 41 12.36 -6.93 -9.26
CA GLY A 41 11.71 -7.03 -7.96
C GLY A 41 10.29 -7.57 -8.13
N LYS A 42 9.83 -8.37 -7.15
CA LYS A 42 8.46 -8.92 -7.13
C LYS A 42 7.44 -7.81 -7.41
N ALA A 43 6.45 -8.14 -8.24
CA ALA A 43 5.31 -7.29 -8.49
C ALA A 43 4.59 -6.99 -7.17
N ASP A 44 4.09 -5.77 -7.03
CA ASP A 44 3.20 -5.45 -5.92
C ASP A 44 1.85 -6.15 -6.15
N GLY A 45 1.14 -6.39 -5.05
CA GLY A 45 -0.17 -7.03 -5.09
C GLY A 45 -1.00 -6.61 -3.90
N PHE A 46 -2.28 -6.99 -3.95
CA PHE A 46 -3.26 -6.61 -2.94
C PHE A 46 -3.65 -7.80 -2.07
N LEU A 47 -3.88 -7.51 -0.78
CA LEU A 47 -4.48 -8.45 0.15
C LEU A 47 -5.96 -8.10 0.29
N LYS A 48 -6.85 -9.04 -0.05
CA LYS A 48 -8.30 -8.84 0.11
C LYS A 48 -8.65 -8.79 1.60
N LEU A 49 -9.22 -7.68 2.04
CA LEU A 49 -9.82 -7.54 3.36
C LEU A 49 -11.35 -7.55 3.21
N GLN A 50 -12.04 -8.30 4.06
CA GLN A 50 -13.50 -8.45 4.01
C GLN A 50 -14.16 -7.73 5.20
N LYS A 51 -15.40 -7.28 5.01
CA LYS A 51 -16.20 -6.59 6.04
C LYS A 51 -15.52 -5.34 6.62
N MET A 52 -14.77 -4.64 5.78
CA MET A 52 -14.08 -3.41 6.17
C MET A 52 -14.94 -2.19 5.90
N LYS A 53 -14.84 -1.19 6.77
CA LYS A 53 -15.28 0.17 6.44
C LYS A 53 -14.23 0.81 5.52
N VAL A 54 -14.66 1.43 4.44
CA VAL A 54 -13.77 2.18 3.54
C VAL A 54 -13.15 3.37 4.31
N PRO A 55 -11.83 3.62 4.18
CA PRO A 55 -11.17 4.74 4.84
C PRO A 55 -11.81 6.08 4.46
N PHE A 56 -11.76 7.04 5.39
CA PHE A 56 -12.33 8.39 5.17
C PHE A 56 -11.69 9.14 4.00
N SER A 57 -10.40 8.92 3.75
CA SER A 57 -9.63 9.56 2.68
C SER A 57 -9.71 8.83 1.34
N ALA A 58 -10.75 8.01 1.10
CA ALA A 58 -10.90 7.30 -0.15
C ALA A 58 -11.40 8.25 -1.25
N GLU A 59 -10.76 8.18 -2.41
CA GLU A 59 -11.18 8.92 -3.61
C GLU A 59 -11.93 8.00 -4.57
N ARG A 60 -12.93 8.53 -5.26
CA ARG A 60 -13.72 7.77 -6.22
C ARG A 60 -12.92 7.57 -7.50
N SER A 61 -12.63 6.31 -7.83
CA SER A 61 -12.07 5.94 -9.13
C SER A 61 -13.15 5.95 -10.23
N GLN A 62 -12.75 6.30 -11.45
CA GLN A 62 -13.59 6.15 -12.65
C GLN A 62 -13.52 4.74 -13.25
N ALA A 63 -12.57 3.90 -12.80
CA ALA A 63 -12.42 2.53 -13.26
C ALA A 63 -13.59 1.65 -12.80
N ASN A 64 -13.95 0.67 -13.62
CA ASN A 64 -14.85 -0.42 -13.22
C ASN A 64 -14.15 -1.38 -12.24
N GLU A 65 -14.90 -2.33 -11.67
CA GLU A 65 -14.39 -3.31 -10.70
C GLU A 65 -13.19 -4.10 -11.22
N GLN A 66 -13.20 -4.46 -12.51
CA GLN A 66 -12.17 -5.30 -13.13
C GLN A 66 -10.87 -4.54 -13.38
N ASP A 67 -10.97 -3.26 -13.74
CA ASP A 67 -9.83 -2.40 -14.10
C ASP A 67 -9.22 -1.67 -12.88
N CYS A 68 -10.00 -1.47 -11.82
CA CYS A 68 -9.58 -0.76 -10.60
C CYS A 68 -8.27 -1.28 -9.99
N PRO A 69 -8.02 -2.61 -9.88
CA PRO A 69 -6.74 -3.13 -9.39
C PRO A 69 -5.55 -2.69 -10.25
N LYS A 70 -5.71 -2.71 -11.59
CA LYS A 70 -4.65 -2.31 -12.53
C LYS A 70 -4.38 -0.81 -12.43
N VAL A 71 -5.45 0.00 -12.46
CA VAL A 71 -5.35 1.46 -12.31
C VAL A 71 -4.65 1.84 -11.00
N CYS A 72 -4.92 1.12 -9.91
CA CYS A 72 -4.23 1.33 -8.65
C CYS A 72 -2.75 0.92 -8.71
N LEU A 73 -2.40 -0.22 -9.32
CA LEU A 73 -1.01 -0.66 -9.45
C LEU A 73 -0.15 0.30 -10.29
N ASP A 74 -0.75 0.92 -11.31
CA ASP A 74 -0.08 1.86 -12.20
C ASP A 74 0.03 3.28 -11.58
N ASN A 75 -0.63 3.53 -10.44
CA ASN A 75 -0.56 4.79 -9.69
C ASN A 75 0.23 4.60 -8.39
N CYS A 76 1.45 5.14 -8.34
CA CYS A 76 2.32 5.04 -7.17
C CYS A 76 1.76 5.66 -5.88
N SER A 77 0.79 6.57 -5.97
CA SER A 77 0.10 7.14 -4.80
C SER A 77 -1.06 6.27 -4.31
N CYS A 78 -1.52 5.30 -5.12
CA CYS A 78 -2.58 4.40 -4.73
C CYS A 78 -2.07 3.34 -3.74
N THR A 79 -2.76 3.20 -2.62
CA THR A 79 -2.35 2.26 -1.55
C THR A 79 -3.33 1.11 -1.33
N ALA A 80 -4.57 1.26 -1.80
CA ALA A 80 -5.64 0.28 -1.73
C ALA A 80 -6.77 0.65 -2.72
N TYR A 81 -7.62 -0.31 -3.05
CA TYR A 81 -8.85 -0.10 -3.81
C TYR A 81 -10.01 -0.86 -3.14
N ALA A 82 -11.24 -0.46 -3.44
CA ALA A 82 -12.47 -1.12 -3.03
C ALA A 82 -13.52 -0.99 -4.14
N TYR A 83 -14.49 -1.89 -4.15
CA TYR A 83 -15.64 -1.91 -5.06
C TYR A 83 -16.90 -2.30 -4.28
#